data_AF-A0A932DMA2-F1
#
_entry.id   AF-A0A932DMA2-F1
#
_cell.length_a   1.000
_cell.length_b   1.000
_cell.length_c   1.000
_cell.angle_alpha   90.00
_cell.angle_beta   90.00
_cell.angle_gamma   90.00
#
_symmetry.space_group_name_H-M   'P 1'
#
loop_
_entity.id
_entity.type
_entity.pdbx_description
1 polymer ?
#
loop_
_entity_poly.entity_id
_entity_poly.type
_entity_poly.pdbx_seq_one_letter_code
_entity_poly.pdbx_strand_id
1 'polypeptide(L)'
;MRAIVNQSRWGLILTAVTLLAAVVRYSLLATLPPGYWFDEAHKSLVALQILRGERFPIYVTDFQGLEAGYFWLLAAWYRLWG
;
A
#
# COMPACT_ATOMS: atom_id res chain seq x y z
N MET A 1 8.92 24.04 34.12
CA MET A 1 8.67 22.62 34.44
C MET A 1 8.78 21.79 33.16
N ARG A 2 9.86 21.02 32.95
CA ARG A 2 9.94 20.03 31.87
C ARG A 2 9.37 18.72 32.40
N ALA A 3 8.24 18.27 31.88
CA ALA A 3 7.76 16.93 32.16
C ALA A 3 8.82 15.94 31.65
N ILE A 4 9.36 15.10 32.54
CA ILE A 4 10.24 14.00 32.16
C ILE A 4 9.33 12.98 31.48
N VAL A 5 9.25 13.07 30.15
CA VAL A 5 8.50 12.15 29.31
C VAL A 5 9.22 10.81 29.34
N ASN A 6 8.60 9.80 29.95
CA ASN A 6 9.12 8.43 29.93
C ASN A 6 8.95 7.85 28.51
N GLN A 7 9.98 8.03 27.69
CA GLN A 7 9.97 7.69 26.26
C GLN A 7 9.58 6.23 25.99
N SER A 8 9.95 5.30 26.87
CA SER A 8 9.60 3.88 26.76
C SER A 8 8.09 3.64 26.83
N ARG A 9 7.37 4.39 27.67
CA ARG A 9 5.90 4.26 27.78
C ARG A 9 5.20 4.74 26.51
N TRP A 10 5.68 5.83 25.91
CA TRP A 10 5.14 6.34 24.65
C TRP A 10 5.44 5.41 23.48
N GLY A 11 6.63 4.81 23.45
CA GLY A 11 6.97 3.77 22.48
C GLY A 11 5.98 2.61 22.54
N LEU A 12 5.70 2.10 23.74
CA LEU A 12 4.74 1.00 23.92
C LEU A 12 3.32 1.38 23.46
N ILE A 13 2.86 2.60 23.79
CA ILE A 13 1.53 3.08 23.36
C ILE A 13 1.48 3.18 21.83
N LEU A 14 2.49 3.76 21.19
CA LEU A 14 2.56 3.88 19.74
C LEU A 14 2.56 2.49 19.09
N THR A 15 3.40 1.57 19.57
CA THR A 15 3.42 0.19 19.07
C THR A 15 2.06 -0.47 19.22
N ALA A 16 1.41 -0.34 20.37
CA ALA A 16 0.08 -0.93 20.60
C ALA A 16 -0.97 -0.37 19.63
N VAL A 17 -0.98 0.94 19.42
CA VAL A 17 -1.93 1.60 18.50
C VAL A 17 -1.64 1.21 17.05
N THR A 18 -0.37 1.14 16.64
CA THR A 18 0.00 0.70 15.28
C THR A 18 -0.38 -0.75 15.03
N LEU A 19 -0.13 -1.64 15.99
CA LEU A 19 -0.53 -3.05 15.89
C LEU A 19 -2.05 -3.19 15.82
N LEU A 20 -2.79 -2.45 16.64
CA LEU A 20 -4.25 -2.44 16.59
C LEU A 20 -4.74 -1.96 15.22
N ALA A 21 -4.17 -0.88 14.69
CA ALA A 21 -4.51 -0.37 13.35
C ALA A 21 -4.23 -1.41 12.26
N ALA A 22 -3.10 -2.13 12.34
CA ALA A 22 -2.78 -3.20 11.41
C ALA A 22 -3.80 -4.35 11.47
N VAL A 23 -4.16 -4.82 12.67
CA VAL A 23 -5.16 -5.88 12.85
C VAL A 23 -6.50 -5.47 12.22
N VAL A 24 -6.98 -4.25 12.52
CA VAL A 24 -8.23 -3.74 11.93
C VAL A 24 -8.12 -3.63 10.40
N ARG A 25 -7.00 -3.14 9.87
CA ARG A 25 -6.79 -2.94 8.42
C ARG A 25 -6.71 -4.25 7.63
N TYR A 26 -6.12 -5.29 8.21
CA TYR A 26 -5.78 -6.54 7.49
C TYR A 26 -6.72 -7.72 7.79
N SER A 27 -7.44 -7.72 8.91
CA SER A 27 -8.30 -8.85 9.34
C SER A 27 -9.38 -9.24 8.34
N LEU A 28 -9.87 -8.31 7.52
CA LEU A 28 -10.94 -8.53 6.55
C LEU A 28 -10.48 -8.28 5.10
N LEU A 29 -9.18 -8.15 4.85
CA LEU A 29 -8.66 -7.79 3.53
C LEU A 29 -9.03 -8.83 2.45
N ALA A 30 -9.19 -10.10 2.84
CA ALA A 30 -9.56 -11.18 1.93
C ALA A 30 -11.07 -11.23 1.60
N THR A 31 -11.90 -10.54 2.37
CA THR A 31 -13.37 -10.64 2.27
C THR A 31 -14.06 -9.30 1.98
N LEU A 32 -13.39 -8.16 2.23
CA LEU A 32 -13.93 -6.82 2.05
C LEU A 32 -12.92 -5.84 1.42
N PRO A 33 -13.33 -5.03 0.43
CA PRO A 33 -14.60 -5.11 -0.28
C PRO A 33 -14.73 -6.42 -1.09
N PRO A 34 -15.96 -6.90 -1.35
CA PRO A 34 -16.14 -8.11 -2.14
C PRO A 34 -15.70 -7.88 -3.59
N GLY A 35 -14.81 -8.74 -4.07
CA GLY A 35 -14.32 -8.72 -5.45
C GLY A 35 -13.21 -7.70 -5.70
N TYR A 36 -12.67 -7.74 -6.92
CA TYR A 36 -11.62 -6.84 -7.37
C TYR A 36 -12.24 -5.67 -8.13
N TRP A 37 -12.10 -4.45 -7.61
CA TRP A 37 -12.72 -3.29 -8.22
C TRP A 37 -12.03 -2.91 -9.53
N PHE A 38 -12.77 -2.28 -10.45
CA PHE A 38 -12.28 -1.99 -11.80
C PHE A 38 -10.99 -1.16 -11.82
N ASP A 39 -10.87 -0.17 -10.93
CA ASP A 39 -9.69 0.68 -10.86
C ASP A 39 -8.50 -0.07 -10.25
N GLU A 40 -8.73 -0.93 -9.26
CA GLU A 40 -7.72 -1.83 -8.69
C GLU A 40 -7.21 -2.80 -9.77
N ALA A 41 -8.13 -3.44 -10.52
CA ALA A 41 -7.81 -4.31 -11.65
C ALA A 41 -6.92 -3.64 -12.68
N HIS A 42 -7.28 -2.42 -13.09
CA HIS A 42 -6.50 -1.67 -14.05
C HIS A 42 -5.09 -1.35 -13.51
N LYS A 43 -4.99 -0.83 -12.29
CA LYS A 43 -3.69 -0.50 -11.67
C LYS A 43 -2.76 -1.72 -11.63
N SER A 44 -3.33 -2.88 -11.36
CA SER A 44 -2.60 -4.14 -11.29
C SER A 44 -2.15 -4.64 -12.66
N LEU A 45 -2.96 -4.46 -13.71
CA LEU A 45 -2.53 -4.74 -15.08
C LEU A 45 -1.33 -3.86 -15.48
N VAL A 46 -1.36 -2.57 -15.15
CA VAL A 46 -0.23 -1.66 -15.41
C VAL A 46 1.02 -2.12 -14.66
N ALA A 47 0.90 -2.49 -13.38
CA ALA A 47 2.01 -3.02 -12.60
C ALA A 47 2.59 -4.32 -13.21
N LEU A 48 1.74 -5.22 -13.70
CA LEU A 48 2.18 -6.45 -14.38
C LEU A 48 2.89 -6.16 -15.71
N GLN A 49 2.41 -5.20 -16.50
CA GLN A 49 3.09 -4.75 -17.72
C GLN A 49 4.49 -4.19 -17.41
N ILE A 50 4.63 -3.44 -16.32
CA ILE A 50 5.93 -2.96 -15.84
C ILE A 50 6.87 -4.13 -15.53
N LEU A 51 6.40 -5.14 -14.78
CA LEU A 51 7.21 -6.30 -14.43
C LEU A 51 7.65 -7.13 -15.64
N ARG A 52 6.83 -7.19 -16.69
CA ARG A 52 7.15 -7.86 -17.94
C ARG A 52 8.09 -7.05 -18.85
N GLY A 53 8.43 -5.83 -18.47
CA GLY A 53 9.21 -4.91 -19.31
C GLY A 53 8.42 -4.39 -20.52
N GLU A 54 7.10 -4.47 -20.48
CA GLU A 54 6.21 -3.99 -21.55
C GLU A 54 5.92 -2.48 -21.40
N ARG A 55 6.07 -1.93 -20.19
CA ARG A 55 5.76 -0.53 -19.88
C ARG A 55 6.77 0.07 -18.91
N PHE A 56 7.22 1.30 -19.17
CA PHE A 56 8.15 2.06 -18.32
C PHE A 56 7.63 3.48 -18.06
N PRO A 57 6.58 3.63 -17.23
CA PRO A 57 5.90 4.91 -17.11
C PRO A 57 6.73 5.90 -16.29
N ILE A 58 6.78 7.15 -16.77
CA ILE A 58 7.12 8.33 -15.98
C ILE A 58 5.83 8.97 -15.42
N TYR A 59 4.74 8.83 -16.16
CA TYR A 59 3.38 9.20 -15.76
C TYR A 59 2.39 8.26 -16.46
N VAL A 60 1.30 7.89 -15.79
CA VAL A 60 0.25 7.03 -16.36
C VAL A 60 -0.98 7.89 -16.62
N THR A 61 -1.31 8.12 -17.89
CA THR A 61 -2.45 8.97 -18.33
C THR A 61 -3.80 8.29 -18.19
N ASP A 62 -3.82 7.00 -17.87
CA ASP A 62 -5.03 6.18 -17.84
C ASP A 62 -5.96 6.60 -16.66
N PHE A 63 -7.28 6.45 -16.85
CA PHE A 63 -8.34 6.83 -15.90
C PHE A 63 -8.34 8.31 -15.48
N GLN A 64 -7.49 8.68 -14.53
CA GLN A 64 -7.43 10.02 -13.92
C GLN A 64 -6.05 10.66 -14.02
N GLY A 65 -5.07 9.98 -14.60
CA GLY A 65 -3.70 10.42 -14.49
C GLY A 65 -3.13 10.08 -13.10
N LEU A 66 -2.14 9.21 -13.05
CA LEU A 66 -1.52 8.79 -11.80
C LEU A 66 -0.01 8.76 -11.92
N GLU A 67 0.64 9.15 -10.84
CA GLU A 67 2.09 9.22 -10.75
C GLU A 67 2.73 7.83 -10.85
N ALA A 68 3.82 7.72 -11.60
CA ALA A 68 4.48 6.44 -11.85
C ALA A 68 4.98 5.77 -10.56
N GLY A 69 5.32 6.54 -9.52
CA GLY A 69 5.82 6.01 -8.26
C GLY A 69 4.88 4.99 -7.61
N TYR A 70 3.56 5.21 -7.72
CA TYR A 70 2.56 4.25 -7.24
C TYR A 70 2.65 2.90 -7.98
N PHE A 71 2.80 2.93 -9.30
CA PHE A 71 2.86 1.71 -10.12
C PHE A 71 4.19 0.98 -9.96
N TRP A 72 5.31 1.69 -9.80
CA TRP A 72 6.61 1.09 -9.49
C TRP A 72 6.57 0.39 -8.13
N LEU A 73 5.95 1.00 -7.12
CA LEU A 73 5.76 0.37 -5.81
C LEU A 73 4.86 -0.87 -5.90
N LEU A 74 3.75 -0.79 -6.63
CA LEU A 74 2.83 -1.91 -6.82
C LEU A 74 3.49 -3.07 -7.60
N ALA A 75 4.26 -2.76 -8.64
CA ALA A 75 5.06 -3.73 -9.37
C ALA A 75 6.09 -4.41 -8.46
N ALA A 76 6.84 -3.64 -7.66
CA ALA A 76 7.77 -4.20 -6.68
C ALA A 76 7.06 -5.11 -5.66
N TRP A 77 5.87 -4.72 -5.20
CA TRP A 77 5.07 -5.55 -4.31
C TRP A 77 4.68 -6.89 -4.96
N TYR A 78 4.20 -6.87 -6.20
CA TYR A 78 3.93 -8.10 -6.95
C TYR A 78 5.18 -8.94 -7.23
N ARG A 79 6.35 -8.32 -7.41
CA ARG A 79 7.61 -9.08 -7.57
C ARG A 79 8.00 -9.86 -6.32
N LEU A 80 7.60 -9.36 -5.14
CA LEU A 80 7.96 -9.93 -3.84
C LEU A 80 6.95 -10.97 -3.34
N TRP A 81 5.65 -10.76 -3.60
CA TRP A 81 4.56 -11.53 -3.00
C TRP A 81 3.61 -12.19 -4.01
N GLY A 82 3.78 -11.91 -5.30
CA GLY A 82 2.98 -12.46 -6.40
C GLY A 82 3.60 -13.68 -7.04
#